data_AF-A0AAU6MAI2-F1
#
_entry.id   AF-A0AAU6MAI2-F1
#
_cell.length_a   1.000
_cell.length_b   1.000
_cell.length_c   1.000
_cell.angle_alpha   90.00
_cell.angle_beta   90.00
_cell.angle_gamma   90.00
#
_symmetry.space_group_name_H-M   'P 1'
#
loop_
_entity.id
_entity.type
_entity.pdbx_description
1 polymer ?
#
loop_
_entity_poly.entity_id
_entity_poly.type
_entity_poly.pdbx_seq_one_letter_code
_entity_poly.pdbx_strand_id
1 'polypeptide(L)'
;MTTNRGRKDVIRDRMAATGESYNVAARNLKAMKDMGATREAVLTQRWRPADTLDVPCPCGGTCEPGERCERCHALHRHVARYPGSATDVETWADRYDCMGCASSYILTVVLRGRPWGVAETVVIGGSAEPVVRARVFPGVAHPLLKPESAEDGTED
;
A
#
# COMPACT_ATOMS: atom_id res chain seq x y z
N MET A 1 -24.84 -3.18 15.10
CA MET A 1 -25.46 -3.62 13.83
C MET A 1 -25.80 -2.41 12.92
N THR A 2 -24.79 -1.65 12.49
CA THR A 2 -25.01 -0.27 11.96
C THR A 2 -24.27 0.04 10.64
N THR A 3 -23.38 -0.84 10.18
CA THR A 3 -22.53 -0.61 8.99
C THR A 3 -23.31 -0.60 7.67
N ASN A 4 -24.41 -1.35 7.59
CA ASN A 4 -25.19 -1.48 6.35
C ASN A 4 -26.16 -0.30 6.13
N ARG A 5 -26.63 0.35 7.19
CA ARG A 5 -27.51 1.54 7.09
C ARG A 5 -26.71 2.77 6.63
N GLY A 6 -25.60 3.08 7.31
CA GLY A 6 -24.77 4.23 6.96
C GLY A 6 -24.20 4.16 5.53
N ARG A 7 -23.80 2.96 5.07
CA ARG A 7 -23.36 2.78 3.67
C ARG A 7 -24.49 3.07 2.68
N LYS A 8 -25.71 2.60 2.96
CA LYS A 8 -26.87 2.86 2.09
C LYS A 8 -27.22 4.34 2.05
N ASP A 9 -27.11 5.04 3.17
CA ASP A 9 -27.42 6.47 3.26
C ASP A 9 -26.43 7.30 2.42
N VAL A 10 -25.12 7.04 2.52
CA VAL A 10 -24.11 7.70 1.66
C VAL A 10 -24.35 7.45 0.16
N ILE A 11 -24.79 6.24 -0.21
CA ILE A 11 -25.12 5.93 -1.61
C ILE A 11 -26.36 6.73 -2.04
N ARG A 12 -27.40 6.82 -1.20
CA ARG A 12 -28.62 7.59 -1.49
C ARG A 12 -28.33 9.09 -1.59
N ASP A 13 -27.49 9.64 -0.73
CA ASP A 13 -27.10 11.06 -0.79
C ASP A 13 -26.43 11.38 -2.13
N ARG A 14 -25.56 10.49 -2.61
CA ARG A 14 -24.98 10.63 -3.94
C ARG A 14 -26.03 10.52 -5.04
N MET A 15 -26.93 9.54 -4.98
CA MET A 15 -28.02 9.42 -5.97
C MET A 15 -28.83 10.71 -6.05
N ALA A 16 -29.16 11.32 -4.91
CA ALA A 16 -29.89 12.58 -4.84
C ALA A 16 -29.07 13.75 -5.43
N ALA A 17 -27.75 13.78 -5.19
CA ALA A 17 -26.88 14.83 -5.68
C ALA A 17 -26.56 14.75 -7.19
N THR A 18 -26.50 13.54 -7.76
CA THR A 18 -26.00 13.33 -9.13
C THR A 18 -27.06 12.78 -10.10
N GLY A 19 -28.21 12.32 -9.61
CA GLY A 19 -29.23 11.63 -10.42
C GLY A 19 -28.83 10.21 -10.84
N GLU A 20 -27.72 9.67 -10.32
CA GLU A 20 -27.25 8.33 -10.64
C GLU A 20 -28.15 7.24 -10.05
N SER A 21 -28.20 6.06 -10.70
CA SER A 21 -28.81 4.88 -10.10
C SER A 21 -27.98 4.36 -8.91
N TYR A 22 -28.63 3.64 -7.99
CA TYR A 22 -27.97 3.10 -6.79
C TYR A 22 -26.67 2.32 -7.10
N ASN A 23 -26.70 1.47 -8.12
CA ASN A 23 -25.54 0.66 -8.51
C ASN A 23 -24.41 1.50 -9.12
N VAL A 24 -24.74 2.57 -9.85
CA VAL A 24 -23.74 3.51 -10.39
C VAL A 24 -23.13 4.31 -9.25
N ALA A 25 -23.95 4.88 -8.37
CA ALA A 25 -23.48 5.63 -7.20
C ALA A 25 -22.58 4.77 -6.28
N ALA A 26 -22.96 3.53 -6.01
CA ALA A 26 -22.16 2.61 -5.20
C ALA A 26 -20.81 2.26 -5.86
N ARG A 27 -20.80 2.02 -7.18
CA ARG A 27 -19.55 1.76 -7.94
C ARG A 27 -18.64 2.98 -7.96
N ASN A 28 -19.19 4.16 -8.20
CA ASN A 28 -18.42 5.41 -8.22
C ASN A 28 -17.81 5.72 -6.86
N LEU A 29 -18.55 5.55 -5.77
CA LEU A 29 -18.02 5.72 -4.41
C LEU A 29 -16.89 4.73 -4.09
N LYS A 30 -17.03 3.47 -4.51
CA LYS A 30 -15.96 2.47 -4.38
C LYS A 30 -14.74 2.87 -5.20
N ALA A 31 -14.92 3.24 -6.47
CA ALA A 31 -13.83 3.66 -7.34
C ALA A 31 -13.09 4.89 -6.78
N MET A 32 -13.81 5.88 -6.24
CA MET A 32 -13.21 7.04 -5.57
C MET A 32 -12.37 6.64 -4.36
N LYS A 33 -12.87 5.71 -3.54
CA LYS A 33 -12.11 5.17 -2.40
C LYS A 33 -10.85 4.42 -2.87
N ASP A 34 -11.00 3.57 -3.88
CA ASP A 34 -9.90 2.77 -4.42
C ASP A 34 -8.82 3.68 -5.06
N MET A 35 -9.21 4.78 -5.72
CA MET A 35 -8.30 5.83 -6.20
C MET A 35 -7.58 6.55 -5.05
N GLY A 36 -8.29 6.87 -3.97
CA GLY A 36 -7.70 7.45 -2.75
C GLY A 36 -6.64 6.54 -2.15
N ALA A 37 -6.96 5.25 -1.95
CA ALA A 37 -6.02 4.25 -1.43
C ALA A 37 -4.81 4.05 -2.35
N THR A 38 -5.02 4.01 -3.66
CA THR A 38 -3.92 3.93 -4.65
C THR A 38 -2.97 5.12 -4.51
N ARG A 39 -3.50 6.33 -4.42
CA ARG A 39 -2.69 7.56 -4.25
C ARG A 39 -1.90 7.52 -2.94
N GLU A 40 -2.53 7.14 -1.84
CA GLU A 40 -1.88 7.04 -0.53
C GLU A 40 -0.77 5.99 -0.50
N ALA A 41 -0.97 4.84 -1.16
CA ALA A 41 0.05 3.81 -1.29
C ALA A 41 1.28 4.31 -2.07
N VAL A 42 1.06 5.01 -3.19
CA VAL A 42 2.14 5.61 -3.97
C VAL A 42 2.92 6.64 -3.14
N LEU A 43 2.22 7.51 -2.39
CA LEU A 43 2.87 8.47 -1.50
C LEU A 43 3.61 7.81 -0.34
N THR A 44 3.08 6.69 0.18
CA THR A 44 3.73 5.91 1.24
C THR A 44 5.06 5.30 0.77
N GLN A 45 5.16 4.94 -0.52
CA GLN A 45 6.38 4.43 -1.13
C GLN A 45 7.33 5.53 -1.63
N ARG A 46 6.81 6.69 -2.03
CA ARG A 46 7.60 7.73 -2.72
C ARG A 46 7.92 8.92 -1.83
N TRP A 47 9.17 8.98 -1.41
CA TRP A 47 9.78 10.18 -0.86
C TRP A 47 11.25 10.22 -1.26
N ARG A 48 11.90 11.37 -1.02
CA ARG A 48 13.36 11.47 -1.11
C ARG A 48 13.93 11.40 0.31
N PRO A 49 14.89 10.51 0.58
CA PRO A 49 15.59 10.51 1.87
C PRO A 49 16.20 11.89 2.13
N ALA A 50 16.14 12.35 3.38
CA ALA A 50 16.83 13.57 3.76
C ALA A 50 18.35 13.40 3.61
N ASP A 51 19.05 14.46 3.24
CA ASP A 51 20.51 14.43 3.09
C ASP A 51 21.22 14.33 4.44
N THR A 52 20.58 14.82 5.51
CA THR A 52 21.08 14.76 6.88
C THR A 52 20.07 14.09 7.81
N LEU A 53 20.55 13.57 8.94
CA LEU A 53 19.71 12.94 9.97
C LEU A 53 19.11 13.95 10.97
N ASP A 54 19.50 15.22 10.89
CA ASP A 54 18.93 16.29 11.71
C ASP A 54 17.50 16.65 11.28
N VAL A 55 17.09 16.19 10.08
CA VAL A 55 15.74 16.33 9.56
C VAL A 55 14.99 15.02 9.78
N PRO A 56 13.76 15.05 10.36
CA PRO A 56 12.94 13.87 10.49
C PRO A 56 12.74 13.15 9.16
N CYS A 57 12.70 11.82 9.19
CA CYS A 57 12.54 11.05 7.96
C CYS A 57 11.24 11.42 7.23
N PRO A 58 11.30 11.80 5.93
CA PRO A 58 10.11 12.22 5.18
C PRO A 58 9.12 11.11 4.83
N CYS A 59 9.36 9.86 5.26
CA CYS A 59 8.48 8.73 4.93
C CYS A 59 7.10 8.77 5.60
N GLY A 60 6.85 9.77 6.47
CA GLY A 60 5.54 10.02 7.07
C GLY A 60 5.04 8.91 7.99
N GLY A 61 5.95 8.21 8.67
CA GLY A 61 5.67 7.12 9.61
C GLY A 61 6.72 7.03 10.74
N THR A 62 6.56 6.04 11.63
CA THR A 62 7.45 5.78 12.77
C THR A 62 8.65 4.93 12.36
N CYS A 63 9.37 5.33 11.30
CA CYS A 63 10.66 4.70 11.03
C CYS A 63 11.65 5.11 12.12
N GLU A 64 12.63 4.27 12.40
CA GLU A 64 13.70 4.52 13.36
C GLU A 64 15.02 4.80 12.60
N PRO A 65 15.18 5.94 11.91
CA PRO A 65 16.47 6.31 11.36
C PRO A 65 17.44 6.56 12.53
N GLY A 66 18.71 6.23 12.33
CA GLY A 66 19.74 6.51 13.35
C GLY A 66 20.21 5.30 14.15
N GLU A 67 19.89 4.07 13.75
CA GLU A 67 20.57 2.91 14.32
C GLU A 67 22.06 2.92 13.95
N ARG A 68 22.94 2.65 14.92
CA ARG A 68 24.39 2.63 14.71
C ARG A 68 24.82 1.38 13.95
N CYS A 69 25.65 1.58 12.93
CA CYS A 69 26.31 0.49 12.23
C CYS A 69 27.32 -0.21 13.13
N GLU A 70 27.19 -1.52 13.28
CA GLU A 70 28.12 -2.34 14.07
C GLU A 70 29.54 -2.36 13.48
N ARG A 71 29.69 -2.09 12.17
CA ARG A 71 30.97 -2.17 11.46
C ARG A 71 31.79 -0.88 11.50
N CYS A 72 31.16 0.28 11.32
CA CYS A 72 31.86 1.57 11.23
C CYS A 72 31.30 2.64 12.17
N HIS A 73 30.31 2.30 13.01
CA HIS A 73 29.67 3.16 14.00
C HIS A 73 28.95 4.41 13.45
N ALA A 74 28.95 4.62 12.13
CA ALA A 74 28.08 5.60 11.48
C ALA A 74 26.61 5.18 11.59
N LEU A 75 25.70 6.14 11.41
CA LEU A 75 24.27 5.90 11.52
C LEU A 75 23.69 5.36 10.20
N HIS A 76 22.61 4.60 10.30
CA HIS A 76 21.82 4.16 9.16
C HIS A 76 20.70 5.16 8.83
N ARG A 77 20.49 5.36 7.53
CA ARG A 77 19.42 6.21 6.99
C ARG A 77 18.37 5.35 6.30
N HIS A 78 17.09 5.63 6.56
CA HIS A 78 15.98 5.03 5.81
C HIS A 78 15.98 5.56 4.37
N VAL A 79 16.21 4.67 3.39
CA VAL A 79 16.39 5.05 1.98
C VAL A 79 15.23 4.66 1.07
N ALA A 80 14.44 3.65 1.42
CA ALA A 80 13.32 3.19 0.60
C ALA A 80 12.32 2.37 1.39
N ARG A 81 11.06 2.35 0.94
CA ARG A 81 10.01 1.43 1.40
C ARG A 81 9.34 0.80 0.21
N TYR A 82 9.04 -0.47 0.32
CA TYR A 82 8.34 -1.22 -0.72
C TYR A 82 7.48 -2.31 -0.09
N PRO A 83 6.52 -2.88 -0.83
CA PRO A 83 5.73 -4.01 -0.35
C PRO A 83 6.62 -5.14 0.19
N GLY A 84 6.34 -5.56 1.43
CA GLY A 84 7.17 -6.54 2.17
C GLY A 84 6.60 -7.96 2.17
N SER A 85 5.45 -8.19 1.57
CA SER A 85 4.77 -9.48 1.51
C SER A 85 4.11 -9.67 0.16
N ALA A 86 3.94 -10.91 -0.30
CA ALA A 86 3.20 -11.21 -1.53
C ALA A 86 1.68 -11.30 -1.32
N THR A 87 1.21 -11.34 -0.06
CA THR A 87 -0.21 -11.59 0.26
C THR A 87 -0.78 -10.65 1.32
N ASP A 88 0.05 -10.20 2.28
CA ASP A 88 -0.36 -9.25 3.30
C ASP A 88 -0.13 -7.81 2.83
N VAL A 89 -1.23 -7.18 2.39
CA VAL A 89 -1.20 -5.86 1.76
C VAL A 89 -0.84 -4.72 2.70
N GLU A 90 -0.83 -4.91 4.02
CA GLU A 90 -0.40 -3.88 4.98
C GLU A 90 1.06 -4.04 5.42
N THR A 91 1.72 -5.11 4.99
CA THR A 91 3.12 -5.39 5.32
C THR A 91 4.05 -4.75 4.29
N TRP A 92 4.90 -3.84 4.78
CA TRP A 92 5.93 -3.12 4.03
C TRP A 92 7.33 -3.54 4.50
N ALA A 93 8.34 -3.22 3.70
CA ALA A 93 9.74 -3.42 4.00
C ALA A 93 10.49 -2.08 3.82
N ASP A 94 11.14 -1.64 4.90
CA ASP A 94 11.93 -0.43 4.97
C ASP A 94 13.41 -0.80 4.82
N ARG A 95 14.10 -0.20 3.85
CA ARG A 95 15.53 -0.40 3.63
C ARG A 95 16.33 0.73 4.26
N TYR A 96 17.38 0.38 4.98
CA TYR A 96 18.27 1.31 5.63
C TYR A 96 19.70 1.12 5.12
N ASP A 97 20.34 2.19 4.69
CA ASP A 97 21.73 2.18 4.22
C ASP A 97 22.61 2.95 5.21
N CYS A 98 23.79 2.40 5.51
CA CYS A 98 24.78 3.04 6.37
C CYS A 98 25.40 4.24 5.65
N MET A 99 25.54 5.37 6.36
CA MET A 99 26.13 6.58 5.77
C MET A 99 27.68 6.56 5.70
N GLY A 100 28.33 5.57 6.31
CA GLY A 100 29.80 5.48 6.39
C GLY A 100 30.43 4.26 5.71
N CYS A 101 29.64 3.28 5.28
CA CYS A 101 30.15 2.09 4.57
C CYS A 101 29.03 1.43 3.75
N ALA A 102 29.35 0.36 3.03
CA ALA A 102 28.39 -0.38 2.18
C ALA A 102 27.41 -1.29 2.97
N SER A 103 27.27 -1.11 4.28
CA SER A 103 26.32 -1.89 5.10
C SER A 103 24.88 -1.43 4.84
N SER A 104 23.95 -2.37 4.79
CA SER A 104 22.51 -2.09 4.70
C SER A 104 21.71 -3.19 5.40
N TYR A 105 20.49 -2.87 5.80
CA TYR A 105 19.54 -3.83 6.33
C TYR A 105 18.11 -3.50 5.90
N ILE A 106 17.20 -4.46 6.10
CA ILE A 106 15.78 -4.33 5.80
C ILE A 106 14.99 -4.65 7.06
N LEU A 107 14.03 -3.80 7.40
CA LEU A 107 13.08 -4.00 8.47
C LEU A 107 11.67 -4.17 7.89
N THR A 108 10.98 -5.24 8.28
CA THR A 108 9.57 -5.41 7.93
C THR A 108 8.70 -4.60 8.90
N VAL A 109 7.77 -3.81 8.37
CA VAL A 109 6.87 -2.95 9.15
C VAL A 109 5.43 -3.13 8.71
N VAL A 110 4.49 -3.11 9.66
CA VAL A 110 3.05 -3.17 9.36
C VAL A 110 2.46 -1.77 9.44
N LEU A 111 1.97 -1.25 8.32
CA LEU A 111 1.34 0.07 8.27
C LEU A 111 -0.19 -0.09 8.15
N ARG A 112 -0.85 -0.20 9.32
CA ARG A 112 -2.30 -0.35 9.39
C ARG A 112 -3.03 0.78 8.69
N GLY A 113 -3.98 0.45 7.83
CA GLY A 113 -4.74 1.42 7.04
C GLY A 113 -3.96 2.04 5.87
N ARG A 114 -2.72 1.60 5.61
CA ARG A 114 -1.93 2.01 4.45
C ARG A 114 -1.54 0.81 3.59
N PRO A 115 -2.51 0.13 2.97
CA PRO A 115 -2.20 -1.03 2.16
C PRO A 115 -1.48 -0.64 0.86
N TRP A 116 -0.56 -1.46 0.38
CA TRP A 116 0.10 -1.30 -0.92
C TRP A 116 -0.71 -1.91 -2.09
N GLY A 117 -1.79 -2.64 -1.80
CA GLY A 117 -2.62 -3.33 -2.77
C GLY A 117 -3.95 -3.79 -2.19
N VAL A 118 -4.64 -4.66 -2.93
CA VAL A 118 -5.89 -5.31 -2.51
C VAL A 118 -5.63 -6.79 -2.25
N ALA A 119 -6.01 -7.29 -1.07
CA ALA A 119 -6.05 -8.72 -0.81
C ALA A 119 -7.37 -9.29 -1.33
N GLU A 120 -7.29 -10.27 -2.22
CA GLU A 120 -8.41 -10.95 -2.84
C GLU A 120 -8.36 -12.43 -2.44
N THR A 121 -9.51 -12.99 -2.07
CA THR A 121 -9.63 -14.43 -1.79
C THR A 121 -10.06 -15.12 -3.07
N VAL A 122 -9.23 -16.02 -3.59
CA VAL A 122 -9.47 -16.76 -4.82
C VAL A 122 -9.69 -18.23 -4.47
N VAL A 123 -10.72 -18.84 -5.06
CA VAL A 123 -10.96 -20.29 -4.97
C VAL A 123 -10.42 -20.92 -6.25
N ILE A 124 -9.40 -21.78 -6.12
CA ILE A 124 -8.82 -22.53 -7.25
C ILE A 124 -9.50 -23.91 -7.27
N GLY A 125 -10.03 -24.32 -8.41
CA GLY A 125 -10.93 -25.48 -8.53
C GLY A 125 -10.32 -26.82 -8.07
N GLY A 126 -11.18 -27.66 -7.47
CA GLY A 126 -10.93 -29.08 -7.17
C GLY A 126 -10.58 -29.42 -5.71
N SER A 127 -10.00 -28.47 -4.97
CA SER A 127 -9.68 -28.62 -3.54
C SER A 127 -10.03 -27.33 -2.80
N ALA A 128 -10.88 -27.45 -1.78
CA ALA A 128 -11.72 -26.38 -1.24
C ALA A 128 -11.00 -25.34 -0.34
N GLU A 129 -9.71 -25.10 -0.52
CA GLU A 129 -9.00 -24.12 0.31
C GLU A 129 -8.93 -22.75 -0.37
N PRO A 130 -9.57 -21.70 0.19
CA PRO A 130 -9.45 -20.35 -0.32
C PRO A 130 -8.01 -19.85 -0.16
N VAL A 131 -7.41 -19.38 -1.25
CA VAL A 131 -6.06 -18.81 -1.25
C VAL A 131 -6.16 -17.29 -1.28
N VAL A 132 -5.38 -16.60 -0.45
CA VAL A 132 -5.26 -15.14 -0.49
C VAL A 132 -4.23 -14.76 -1.55
N ARG A 133 -4.64 -13.97 -2.53
CA ARG A 133 -3.77 -13.34 -3.54
C ARG A 133 -3.80 -11.84 -3.35
N ALA A 134 -2.66 -11.17 -3.46
CA ALA A 134 -2.64 -9.71 -3.50
C ALA A 134 -2.59 -9.20 -4.95
N ARG A 135 -3.30 -8.11 -5.20
CA ARG A 135 -3.21 -7.31 -6.41
C ARG A 135 -2.59 -5.96 -6.07
N VAL A 136 -1.46 -5.64 -6.69
CA VAL A 136 -0.68 -4.43 -6.43
C VAL A 136 -1.43 -3.20 -6.96
N PHE A 137 -1.47 -2.10 -6.20
CA PHE A 137 -2.06 -0.87 -6.72
C PHE A 137 -1.23 -0.29 -7.87
N PRO A 138 -1.87 0.33 -8.89
CA PRO A 138 -1.15 0.99 -9.97
C PRO A 138 -0.13 2.02 -9.47
N GLY A 139 1.09 1.99 -10.01
CA GLY A 139 2.18 2.92 -9.66
C GLY A 139 2.99 2.56 -8.41
N VAL A 140 2.56 1.53 -7.66
CA VAL A 140 3.34 0.91 -6.58
C VAL A 140 4.31 -0.11 -7.18
N ALA A 141 5.59 0.02 -6.85
CA ALA A 141 6.64 -0.91 -7.23
C ALA A 141 6.77 -2.01 -6.17
N HIS A 142 6.35 -3.22 -6.52
CA HIS A 142 6.51 -4.41 -5.67
C HIS A 142 7.76 -5.19 -6.13
N PRO A 143 8.66 -5.63 -5.23
CA PRO A 143 9.90 -6.32 -5.64
C PRO A 143 9.65 -7.68 -6.32
N LEU A 144 8.63 -8.42 -5.89
CA LEU A 144 8.30 -9.76 -6.39
C LEU A 144 7.07 -9.85 -7.31
N LEU A 145 6.16 -8.88 -7.25
CA LEU A 145 4.90 -8.92 -7.99
C LEU A 145 4.93 -7.86 -9.08
N LYS A 146 4.45 -8.21 -10.28
CA LYS A 146 4.22 -7.20 -11.31
C LYS A 146 2.89 -6.50 -11.02
N PRO A 147 2.81 -5.16 -11.14
CA PRO A 147 1.52 -4.49 -11.19
C PRO A 147 0.77 -5.02 -12.43
N GLU A 148 -0.50 -5.39 -12.26
CA GLU A 148 -1.33 -5.72 -13.42
C GLU A 148 -1.45 -4.47 -14.30
N SER A 149 -1.05 -4.61 -15.56
CA SER A 149 -1.35 -3.64 -16.62
C SER A 149 -2.86 -3.55 -16.78
N ALA A 150 -3.39 -2.35 -17.01
CA ALA A 150 -4.83 -2.07 -17.11
C ALA A 150 -5.53 -2.71 -18.33
N GLU A 151 -4.94 -3.72 -18.97
CA GLU A 151 -5.34 -4.25 -20.29
C GLU A 151 -5.87 -5.68 -20.28
N ASP A 152 -5.89 -6.41 -19.16
CA ASP A 152 -6.48 -7.75 -19.12
C ASP A 152 -8.00 -7.69 -18.87
N GLY A 153 -8.71 -7.04 -19.78
CA GLY A 153 -10.14 -6.79 -19.66
C GLY A 153 -10.86 -6.54 -20.97
N THR A 154 -10.57 -7.29 -22.04
CA THR A 154 -11.54 -7.48 -23.15
C THR A 154 -11.25 -8.78 -23.91
N GLU A 155 -11.91 -9.87 -23.49
CA GLU A 155 -12.29 -10.98 -24.38
C GLU A 155 -13.79 -11.19 -24.20
N ASP A 156 -14.58 -10.62 -25.10
CA ASP A 156 -15.62 -11.29 -25.92
C ASP A 156 -16.10 -10.31 -27.01
#